data_AF-A0A0G2J544-F1
#
_entry.id   AF-A0A0G2J544-F1
#
_cell.length_a   1.000
_cell.length_b   1.000
_cell.length_c   1.000
_cell.angle_alpha   90.00
_cell.angle_beta   90.00
_cell.angle_gamma   90.00
#
_symmetry.space_group_name_H-M   'P 1'
#
loop_
_entity.id
_entity.type
_entity.pdbx_description
1 polymer ?
#
loop_
_entity_poly.entity_id
_entity_poly.type
_entity_poly.pdbx_seq_one_letter_code
_entity_poly.pdbx_strand_id
1 'polypeptide(L)'
;MTAQWTVEEDFGLGRRRTSRFDPDQSLHRVIENLEIPNGMGWNEADDILYVTETPSGNIYGSRANQSQTGSMDDQGCLWIALWGDGKVLRVSPMVKIIGDILMPAENVTCVEFAGTELFIITTANAAANNDGAHNSNDCFASQLFTVDVGVKGKPKNKFKVQF
;
A
#
# COMPACT_ATOMS: atom_id res chain seq x y z
N MET A 1 -18.66 10.41 1.32
CA MET A 1 -17.87 11.62 0.99
C MET A 1 -16.64 11.09 0.29
N THR A 2 -16.45 11.36 -1.01
CA THR A 2 -15.38 10.73 -1.79
C THR A 2 -14.07 11.46 -1.49
N ALA A 3 -13.15 10.82 -0.78
CA ALA A 3 -11.79 11.35 -0.63
C ALA A 3 -11.18 11.55 -2.03
N GLN A 4 -10.71 12.76 -2.32
CA GLN A 4 -9.92 13.06 -3.51
C GLN A 4 -8.47 12.70 -3.20
N TRP A 5 -7.93 11.70 -3.91
CA TRP A 5 -6.56 11.27 -3.77
C TRP A 5 -5.68 12.11 -4.69
N THR A 6 -4.80 12.92 -4.11
CA THR A 6 -3.86 13.77 -4.84
C THR A 6 -2.44 13.21 -4.70
N VAL A 7 -1.65 13.35 -5.76
CA VAL A 7 -0.20 13.16 -5.69
C VAL A 7 0.36 14.52 -5.35
N GLU A 8 0.89 14.68 -4.13
CA GLU A 8 1.36 15.98 -3.63
C GLU A 8 2.87 15.98 -3.42
N GLU A 9 3.48 17.15 -3.59
CA GLU A 9 4.91 17.41 -3.34
C GLU A 9 5.14 18.10 -1.98
N ASP A 10 4.11 18.31 -1.16
CA ASP A 10 4.21 19.08 0.08
C ASP A 10 4.47 18.18 1.31
N PHE A 11 5.45 18.56 2.12
CA PHE A 11 5.97 17.76 3.24
C PHE A 11 5.58 18.41 4.56
N GLY A 12 4.48 17.94 5.16
CA GLY A 12 4.10 18.26 6.54
C GLY A 12 5.16 17.82 7.56
N LEU A 13 4.97 18.20 8.82
CA LEU A 13 5.91 18.08 9.96
C LEU A 13 6.24 16.64 10.43
N GLY A 14 6.30 15.65 9.53
CA GLY A 14 6.62 14.27 9.85
C GLY A 14 8.07 14.10 10.35
N ARG A 15 8.28 13.17 11.31
CA ARG A 15 9.62 12.74 11.77
C ARG A 15 10.01 11.35 11.26
N ARG A 16 9.11 10.66 10.55
CA ARG A 16 9.32 9.28 10.08
C ARG A 16 9.78 9.29 8.63
N ARG A 17 10.32 8.15 8.18
CA ARG A 17 10.95 7.98 6.87
C ARG A 17 10.80 6.56 6.36
N THR A 18 10.92 6.37 5.05
CA THR A 18 11.24 5.08 4.45
C THR A 18 12.75 4.95 4.24
N SER A 19 13.25 3.71 4.26
CA SER A 19 14.67 3.43 4.08
C SER A 19 14.88 2.19 3.21
N ARG A 20 15.92 2.22 2.38
CA ARG A 20 16.35 1.09 1.55
C ARG A 20 17.56 0.43 2.20
N PHE A 21 17.49 -0.87 2.39
CA PHE A 21 18.59 -1.68 2.90
C PHE A 21 19.18 -2.50 1.74
N ASP A 22 20.45 -2.25 1.43
CA ASP A 22 21.12 -2.82 0.26
C ASP A 22 21.82 -4.15 0.60
N PRO A 23 22.12 -5.00 -0.41
CA PRO A 23 22.84 -6.26 -0.22
C PRO A 23 24.17 -6.15 0.53
N ASP A 24 24.86 -5.03 0.36
CA ASP A 24 26.13 -4.71 1.05
C ASP A 24 25.92 -4.21 2.49
N GLN A 25 24.68 -4.29 2.99
CA GLN A 25 24.24 -3.88 4.32
C GLN A 25 24.23 -2.36 4.53
N SER A 26 24.40 -1.56 3.47
CA SER A 26 24.22 -0.12 3.57
C SER A 26 22.73 0.25 3.69
N LEU A 27 22.44 1.31 4.46
CA LEU A 27 21.08 1.80 4.71
C LEU A 27 20.96 3.23 4.16
N HIS A 28 20.03 3.41 3.22
CA HIS A 28 19.78 4.69 2.55
C HIS A 28 18.41 5.23 2.92
N ARG A 29 18.30 6.54 3.09
CA ARG A 29 16.99 7.21 3.28
C ARG A 29 16.37 7.47 1.91
N VAL A 30 15.07 7.23 1.77
CA VAL A 30 14.39 7.31 0.45
C VAL A 30 13.35 8.41 0.43
N ILE A 31 12.41 8.39 1.38
CA ILE A 31 11.40 9.43 1.56
C ILE A 31 11.40 9.83 3.04
N GLU A 32 11.47 11.12 3.32
CA GLU A 32 11.49 11.69 4.67
C GLU A 32 10.24 12.53 4.93
N ASN A 33 10.09 12.97 6.18
CA ASN A 33 9.00 13.84 6.64
C ASN A 33 7.59 13.25 6.50
N LEU A 34 7.50 11.92 6.65
CA LEU A 34 6.22 11.22 6.67
C LEU A 34 5.68 11.10 8.09
N GLU A 35 4.36 11.11 8.22
CA GLU A 35 3.67 10.81 9.46
C GLU A 35 3.55 9.29 9.65
N ILE A 36 2.86 8.57 8.77
CA ILE A 36 2.72 7.10 8.83
C ILE A 36 2.89 6.50 7.43
N PRO A 37 4.11 6.15 7.01
CA PRO A 37 4.33 5.42 5.75
C PRO A 37 3.82 3.99 5.86
N ASN A 38 3.03 3.56 4.87
CA ASN A 38 2.49 2.20 4.78
C ASN A 38 2.79 1.58 3.41
N GLY A 39 1.75 1.21 2.64
CA GLY A 39 1.85 0.45 1.40
C GLY A 39 2.97 0.95 0.48
N MET A 40 3.77 0.02 -0.01
CA MET A 40 4.90 0.31 -0.90
C MET A 40 4.80 -0.52 -2.18
N GLY A 41 5.18 0.07 -3.30
CA GLY A 41 5.23 -0.61 -4.60
C GLY A 41 6.16 0.11 -5.56
N TRP A 42 6.66 -0.59 -6.56
CA TRP A 42 7.55 0.01 -7.57
C TRP A 42 6.81 0.28 -8.86
N ASN A 43 7.36 1.07 -9.78
CA ASN A 43 6.90 1.08 -11.17
C ASN A 43 7.50 -0.11 -11.94
N GLU A 44 7.01 -0.35 -13.16
CA GLU A 44 7.51 -1.45 -14.00
C GLU A 44 8.99 -1.28 -14.38
N ALA A 45 9.42 -0.04 -14.64
CA ALA A 45 10.80 0.29 -15.00
C ALA A 45 11.79 0.10 -13.83
N ASP A 46 11.28 -0.14 -12.62
CA ASP A 46 12.05 -0.42 -11.43
C ASP A 46 12.98 0.73 -10.97
N ASP A 47 12.56 1.96 -11.27
CA ASP A 47 13.30 3.19 -10.98
C ASP A 47 12.52 4.18 -10.10
N ILE A 48 11.25 3.88 -9.78
CA ILE A 48 10.42 4.68 -8.87
C ILE A 48 9.79 3.78 -7.81
N LEU A 49 10.01 4.12 -6.54
CA LEU A 49 9.29 3.59 -5.39
C LEU A 49 8.10 4.51 -5.08
N TYR A 50 6.91 3.92 -5.00
CA TYR A 50 5.71 4.53 -4.46
C TYR A 50 5.48 4.13 -3.00
N VAL A 51 5.06 5.09 -2.18
CA VAL A 51 4.73 4.90 -0.76
C VAL A 51 3.44 5.63 -0.46
N THR A 52 2.50 4.97 0.22
CA THR A 52 1.30 5.62 0.73
C THR A 52 1.52 6.17 2.13
N GLU A 53 1.04 7.38 2.40
CA GLU A 53 0.95 7.94 3.75
C GLU A 53 -0.50 7.91 4.23
N THR A 54 -0.74 7.28 5.39
CA THR A 54 -2.13 7.08 5.85
C THR A 54 -2.83 8.37 6.31
N PRO A 55 -2.23 9.26 7.12
CA PRO A 55 -2.94 10.45 7.60
C PRO A 55 -3.35 11.44 6.51
N SER A 56 -2.50 11.68 5.52
CA SER A 56 -2.82 12.55 4.38
C SER A 56 -3.62 11.83 3.30
N GLY A 57 -3.47 10.51 3.21
CA GLY A 57 -3.94 9.71 2.09
C GLY A 57 -3.04 9.82 0.85
N ASN A 58 -1.98 10.60 0.86
CA ASN A 58 -1.18 10.84 -0.34
C ASN A 58 -0.36 9.61 -0.76
N ILE A 59 -0.11 9.50 -2.07
CA ILE A 59 0.84 8.54 -2.65
C ILE A 59 2.08 9.33 -3.10
N TYR A 60 3.22 9.04 -2.49
CA TYR A 60 4.51 9.66 -2.80
C TYR A 60 5.33 8.77 -3.72
N GLY A 61 5.99 9.35 -4.72
CA GLY A 61 6.93 8.66 -5.61
C GLY A 61 8.35 9.20 -5.43
N SER A 62 9.34 8.33 -5.32
CA SER A 62 10.76 8.73 -5.27
C SER A 62 11.59 7.86 -6.21
N ARG A 63 12.56 8.48 -6.90
CA ARG A 63 13.53 7.74 -7.69
C ARG A 63 14.38 6.89 -6.77
N ALA A 64 14.20 5.60 -6.84
CA ALA A 64 15.02 4.62 -6.19
C ALA A 64 15.44 3.66 -7.30
N ASN A 65 16.73 3.35 -7.41
CA ASN A 65 17.14 2.33 -8.38
C ASN A 65 16.98 0.95 -7.72
N GLN A 66 16.34 0.02 -8.42
CA GLN A 66 16.23 -1.42 -8.15
C GLN A 66 15.28 -1.86 -7.02
N SER A 67 14.18 -2.51 -7.40
CA SER A 67 13.67 -3.83 -7.00
C SER A 67 12.14 -3.85 -7.16
N GLN A 68 11.56 -4.53 -8.18
CA GLN A 68 10.09 -4.69 -8.31
C GLN A 68 9.50 -5.44 -7.10
N THR A 69 9.13 -4.73 -6.05
CA THR A 69 8.45 -5.26 -4.87
C THR A 69 7.17 -4.48 -4.59
N GLY A 70 6.31 -5.03 -3.74
CA GLY A 70 4.95 -4.52 -3.54
C GLY A 70 3.91 -5.31 -4.32
N SER A 71 2.64 -4.94 -4.15
CA SER A 71 1.50 -5.69 -4.68
C SER A 71 1.15 -5.22 -6.08
N MET A 72 2.03 -5.58 -7.03
CA MET A 72 1.90 -5.24 -8.45
C MET A 72 1.39 -6.45 -9.25
N ASP A 73 0.50 -6.19 -10.21
CA ASP A 73 0.07 -7.19 -11.18
C ASP A 73 1.00 -7.30 -12.41
N ASP A 74 0.78 -8.32 -13.23
CA ASP A 74 1.51 -8.62 -14.46
C ASP A 74 1.28 -7.59 -15.59
N GLN A 75 0.43 -6.58 -15.36
CA GLN A 75 0.20 -5.43 -16.24
C GLN A 75 0.87 -4.15 -15.70
N GLY A 76 1.64 -4.25 -14.61
CA GLY A 76 2.35 -3.12 -14.01
C GLY A 76 1.47 -2.22 -13.14
N CYS A 77 0.24 -2.62 -12.82
CA CYS A 77 -0.63 -1.83 -11.95
C CYS A 77 -0.36 -2.15 -10.48
N LEU A 78 -0.41 -1.12 -9.63
CA LEU A 78 -0.29 -1.24 -8.18
C LEU A 78 -1.65 -1.48 -7.54
N TRP A 79 -1.67 -2.33 -6.52
CA TRP A 79 -2.84 -2.58 -5.69
C TRP A 79 -2.58 -2.07 -4.26
N ILE A 80 -3.43 -1.14 -3.81
CA ILE A 80 -3.20 -0.34 -2.62
C ILE A 80 -4.37 -0.49 -1.66
N ALA A 81 -4.13 -1.05 -0.48
CA ALA A 81 -5.08 -1.04 0.63
C ALA A 81 -5.18 0.36 1.24
N LEU A 82 -6.39 0.82 1.51
CA LEU A 82 -6.65 2.11 2.16
C LEU A 82 -7.33 1.90 3.51
N TRP A 83 -6.53 2.10 4.56
CA TRP A 83 -6.99 2.01 5.94
C TRP A 83 -7.98 3.15 6.25
N GLY A 84 -9.09 2.83 6.92
CA GLY A 84 -10.14 3.81 7.26
C GLY A 84 -11.15 4.09 6.14
N ASP A 85 -10.89 3.65 4.90
CA ASP A 85 -11.77 3.91 3.75
C ASP A 85 -12.40 2.64 3.17
N GLY A 86 -12.12 1.48 3.78
CA GLY A 86 -12.75 0.21 3.42
C GLY A 86 -12.59 -0.16 1.95
N LYS A 87 -11.42 0.09 1.36
CA LYS A 87 -11.20 -0.19 -0.06
C LYS A 87 -9.78 -0.58 -0.42
N VAL A 88 -9.67 -1.23 -1.57
CA VAL A 88 -8.42 -1.45 -2.28
C VAL A 88 -8.51 -0.71 -3.62
N LEU A 89 -7.49 0.06 -3.98
CA LEU A 89 -7.39 0.73 -5.28
C LEU A 89 -6.46 -0.03 -6.22
N ARG A 90 -6.82 -0.03 -7.50
CA ARG A 90 -5.92 -0.43 -8.60
C ARG A 90 -5.44 0.83 -9.33
N VAL A 91 -4.13 1.05 -9.34
CA VAL A 91 -3.47 2.22 -9.91
C VAL A 91 -2.62 1.81 -11.11
N SER A 92 -2.88 2.39 -12.28
CA SER A 92 -2.13 2.10 -13.51
C SER A 92 -0.66 2.55 -13.41
N PRO A 93 0.24 2.06 -14.29
CA PRO A 93 1.62 2.55 -14.39
C PRO A 93 1.76 4.08 -14.57
N MET A 94 0.72 4.73 -15.11
CA MET A 94 0.66 6.18 -15.30
C MET A 94 0.10 6.93 -14.08
N VAL A 95 0.05 6.29 -12.91
CA VAL A 95 -0.43 6.86 -11.63
C VAL A 95 -1.87 7.39 -11.73
N LYS A 96 -2.73 6.58 -12.37
CA LYS A 96 -4.18 6.83 -12.46
C LYS A 96 -4.92 5.71 -11.75
N ILE A 97 -5.90 6.06 -10.93
CA ILE A 97 -6.83 5.08 -10.37
C ILE A 97 -7.68 4.54 -11.52
N ILE A 98 -7.64 3.22 -11.73
CA ILE A 98 -8.33 2.52 -12.83
C ILE A 98 -9.29 1.44 -12.33
N GLY A 99 -9.43 1.29 -11.01
CA GLY A 99 -10.40 0.40 -10.39
C GLY A 99 -10.33 0.44 -8.88
N ASP A 100 -11.37 -0.09 -8.24
CA ASP A 100 -11.47 -0.24 -6.80
C ASP A 100 -12.22 -1.53 -6.41
N ILE A 101 -11.92 -2.02 -5.20
CA ILE A 101 -12.66 -3.09 -4.52
C ILE A 101 -13.16 -2.50 -3.22
N LEU A 102 -14.49 -2.46 -3.06
CA LEU A 102 -15.13 -2.06 -1.81
C LEU A 102 -15.11 -3.24 -0.85
N MET A 103 -14.66 -2.98 0.38
CA MET A 103 -14.53 -3.96 1.44
C MET A 103 -15.62 -3.74 2.49
N PRO A 104 -16.17 -4.83 3.06
CA PRO A 104 -17.10 -4.72 4.17
C PRO A 104 -16.41 -4.31 5.49
N ALA A 105 -15.10 -4.47 5.58
CA ALA A 105 -14.27 -3.97 6.68
C ALA A 105 -13.66 -2.62 6.32
N GLU A 106 -13.73 -1.66 7.24
CA GLU A 106 -13.20 -0.30 7.08
C GLU A 106 -11.66 -0.25 7.08
N ASN A 107 -11.04 -1.07 7.92
CA ASN A 107 -9.62 -1.01 8.21
C ASN A 107 -8.82 -2.04 7.40
N VAL A 108 -8.74 -1.80 6.08
CA VAL A 108 -7.95 -2.60 5.13
C VAL A 108 -6.48 -2.16 5.23
N THR A 109 -5.57 -3.10 5.55
CA THR A 109 -4.17 -2.76 5.87
C THR A 109 -3.19 -3.13 4.76
N CYS A 110 -3.43 -4.23 4.05
CA CYS A 110 -2.48 -4.76 3.08
C CYS A 110 -3.20 -5.62 2.06
N VAL A 111 -2.59 -5.76 0.89
CA VAL A 111 -2.99 -6.73 -0.13
C VAL A 111 -1.80 -7.52 -0.63
N GLU A 112 -2.00 -8.76 -1.03
CA GLU A 112 -0.94 -9.63 -1.55
C GLU A 112 -1.49 -10.59 -2.61
N PHE A 113 -0.71 -10.89 -3.64
CA PHE A 113 -1.14 -11.79 -4.70
C PHE A 113 -0.75 -13.24 -4.43
N ALA A 114 -1.63 -14.18 -4.78
CA ALA A 114 -1.28 -15.57 -5.02
C ALA A 114 -1.94 -16.07 -6.31
N GLY A 115 -1.19 -16.06 -7.42
CA GLY A 115 -1.79 -16.29 -8.73
C GLY A 115 -2.68 -15.12 -9.13
N THR A 116 -3.93 -15.39 -9.51
CA THR A 116 -4.95 -14.38 -9.82
C THR A 116 -5.75 -13.91 -8.60
N GLU A 117 -5.59 -14.59 -7.46
CA GLU A 117 -6.24 -14.21 -6.21
C GLU A 117 -5.47 -13.06 -5.55
N LEU A 118 -6.20 -12.02 -5.18
CA LEU A 118 -5.74 -10.94 -4.32
C LEU A 118 -6.22 -11.21 -2.89
N PHE A 119 -5.27 -11.49 -2.01
CA PHE A 119 -5.50 -11.58 -0.57
C PHE A 119 -5.58 -10.16 -0.01
N ILE A 120 -6.61 -9.89 0.78
CA ILE A 120 -6.87 -8.59 1.38
C ILE A 120 -6.91 -8.76 2.89
N ILE A 121 -5.96 -8.11 3.56
CA ILE A 121 -5.78 -8.21 5.01
C ILE A 121 -6.43 -7.01 5.66
N THR A 122 -7.20 -7.27 6.72
CA THR A 122 -7.85 -6.24 7.52
C THR A 122 -7.38 -6.34 8.96
N THR A 123 -7.56 -5.27 9.73
CA THR A 123 -7.27 -5.26 11.17
C THR A 123 -8.52 -4.97 11.97
N ALA A 124 -8.45 -5.20 13.28
CA ALA A 124 -9.47 -4.75 14.22
C ALA A 124 -9.69 -3.25 14.04
N ASN A 125 -10.92 -2.80 14.30
CA ASN A 125 -11.15 -1.39 14.49
C ASN A 125 -10.23 -0.90 15.61
N ALA A 126 -9.35 0.04 15.27
CA ALA A 126 -8.51 0.67 16.29
C ALA A 126 -9.46 1.21 17.36
N ALA A 127 -9.07 1.14 18.63
CA ALA A 127 -9.86 1.61 19.79
C ALA A 127 -10.20 3.12 19.77
N ALA A 128 -10.13 3.79 18.62
CA ALA A 128 -10.53 5.16 18.37
C ALA A 128 -12.05 5.37 18.52
N ASN A 129 -12.87 4.32 18.38
CA ASN A 129 -14.31 4.38 18.65
C ASN A 129 -14.57 4.03 20.13
N ASN A 130 -14.11 4.91 21.03
CA ASN A 130 -14.34 4.83 22.48
C ASN A 130 -15.81 5.10 22.90
N ASP A 131 -16.74 5.10 21.94
CA ASP A 131 -18.17 5.32 22.15
C ASP A 131 -18.96 4.01 22.31
N GLY A 132 -18.30 2.85 22.23
CA GLY A 132 -18.94 1.54 22.43
C GLY A 132 -19.93 1.16 21.33
N ALA A 133 -19.95 1.91 20.23
CA ALA A 133 -20.77 1.63 19.07
C ALA A 133 -20.06 0.59 18.19
N HIS A 134 -20.35 -0.69 18.44
CA HIS A 134 -20.04 -1.75 17.48
C HIS A 134 -20.85 -1.50 16.21
N ASN A 135 -20.20 -1.01 15.16
CA ASN A 135 -20.82 -0.90 13.85
C ASN A 135 -20.93 -2.31 13.24
N SER A 136 -21.93 -2.56 12.40
CA SER A 136 -22.14 -3.88 11.78
C SER A 136 -20.95 -4.37 10.96
N ASN A 137 -20.01 -3.48 10.63
CA ASN A 137 -18.77 -3.78 9.92
C ASN A 137 -17.71 -4.43 10.83
N ASP A 138 -17.85 -4.35 12.16
CA ASP A 138 -16.93 -5.00 13.12
C ASP A 138 -16.82 -6.51 12.88
N CYS A 139 -17.89 -7.17 12.42
CA CYS A 139 -17.87 -8.61 12.19
C CYS A 139 -16.87 -9.00 11.09
N PHE A 140 -16.53 -8.08 10.19
CA PHE A 140 -15.56 -8.27 9.11
C PHE A 140 -14.16 -7.76 9.47
N ALA A 141 -13.98 -7.08 10.60
CA ALA A 141 -12.70 -6.63 11.07
C ALA A 141 -11.81 -7.82 11.49
N SER A 142 -10.49 -7.67 11.35
CA SER A 142 -9.48 -8.72 11.62
C SER A 142 -9.67 -10.01 10.79
N GLN A 143 -10.39 -9.95 9.66
CA GLN A 143 -10.53 -11.08 8.75
C GLN A 143 -9.54 -10.97 7.57
N LEU A 144 -9.31 -12.13 6.93
CA LEU A 144 -8.60 -12.25 5.67
C LEU A 144 -9.62 -12.54 4.56
N PHE A 145 -9.58 -11.76 3.50
CA PHE A 145 -10.44 -11.91 2.34
C PHE A 145 -9.62 -12.32 1.10
N THR A 146 -10.27 -12.93 0.12
CA THR A 146 -9.68 -13.24 -1.18
C THR A 146 -10.65 -12.85 -2.29
N VAL A 147 -10.10 -12.39 -3.41
CA VAL A 147 -10.86 -12.10 -4.62
C VAL A 147 -10.03 -12.40 -5.86
N ASP A 148 -10.56 -13.18 -6.78
CA ASP A 148 -9.97 -13.33 -8.11
C ASP A 148 -10.14 -12.03 -8.90
N VAL A 149 -9.03 -11.37 -9.21
CA VAL A 149 -9.02 -10.09 -9.94
C VAL A 149 -8.71 -10.26 -11.43
N GLY A 150 -8.56 -11.49 -11.92
CA GLY A 150 -8.34 -11.83 -13.33
C GLY A 150 -6.95 -11.51 -13.87
N VAL A 151 -6.06 -10.95 -13.04
CA VAL A 151 -4.66 -10.62 -13.37
C VAL A 151 -3.73 -11.24 -12.36
N LYS A 152 -2.51 -11.64 -12.78
CA LYS A 152 -1.59 -12.33 -11.88
C LYS A 152 -0.69 -11.35 -11.15
N GLY A 153 -0.35 -11.64 -9.91
CA GLY A 153 0.72 -10.93 -9.22
C GLY A 153 2.09 -11.21 -9.82
N LYS A 154 2.99 -10.21 -9.77
CA LYS A 154 4.40 -10.43 -10.08
C LYS A 154 5.10 -11.24 -8.98
N PRO A 155 6.12 -12.06 -9.33
CA PRO A 155 6.93 -12.75 -8.33
C PRO A 155 7.62 -11.76 -7.38
N LYS A 156 7.69 -12.11 -6.09
CA LYS A 156 8.40 -11.28 -5.10
C LYS A 156 9.90 -11.47 -5.20
N ASN A 157 10.63 -10.36 -5.10
CA ASN A 157 12.08 -10.41 -4.99
C ASN A 157 12.50 -11.00 -3.64
N LYS A 158 13.49 -11.87 -3.68
CA LYS A 158 14.18 -12.36 -2.48
C LYS A 158 15.29 -11.38 -2.13
N PHE A 159 15.35 -10.99 -0.86
CA PHE A 159 16.50 -10.25 -0.36
C PHE A 159 17.77 -11.13 -0.42
N LYS A 160 18.90 -10.56 -0.86
CA LYS A 160 20.19 -11.25 -1.00
C LYS A 160 21.25 -10.45 -0.24
N VAL A 161 21.80 -11.02 0.82
CA VAL A 161 22.93 -10.42 1.56
C VAL A 161 24.23 -10.76 0.84
N GLN A 162 25.13 -9.78 0.73
CA GLN A 162 26.51 -9.95 0.31
C GLN A 162 27.42 -9.84 1.56
N PHE A 163 28.40 -10.74 1.65
CA PHE A 163 29.38 -10.81 2.73
C PHE A 163 30.77 -10.48 2.18
#